data_AF-A0A5B8QUE4-F1
#
_entry.id   AF-A0A5B8QUE4-F1
#
_cell.length_a   1.000
_cell.length_b   1.000
_cell.length_c   1.000
_cell.angle_alpha   90.00
_cell.angle_beta   90.00
_cell.angle_gamma   90.00
#
_symmetry.space_group_name_H-M   'P 1'
#
loop_
_entity.id
_entity.type
_entity.pdbx_description
1 polymer ?
#
loop_
_entity_poly.entity_id
_entity_poly.type
_entity_poly.pdbx_seq_one_letter_code
_entity_poly.pdbx_strand_id
1 'polypeptide(L)'
;MHYCFNAFVLDTQNRTLFCNNQRLHCDERVILLLAQLIDAYPAHCDQACLLEHIWPNTVVSSWSVARLISDTRKLFEAAGLKVPIIQTLHGRGYRLSPDIAAIIRSDAVANSFAAQDIVSDKATSAANTNTLQPAQKKPYFTLPGLVLIAILSSAVFALLFYSQIERNGPLVLAEPHNVKARILWVDDHPENNQAERQFLEQKKIGVYTTKTSSDALTLLSLYSYDAIITDMGRGSDPLAGLKLMQAIRERGINTPIYLYTIMPSEALRQKAQEHGAQDIAVEAEDLYQHLMPLIRYADEGVE
;
A
#
# COMPACT_ATOMS: atom_id res chain seq x y z
N MET A 1 11.46 15.68 19.23
CA MET A 1 12.49 16.59 18.66
C MET A 1 11.90 17.19 17.39
N HIS A 2 12.27 18.44 17.08
CA HIS A 2 11.78 19.14 15.89
C HIS A 2 12.94 19.24 14.89
N TYR A 3 12.74 18.70 13.69
CA TYR A 3 13.70 18.79 12.61
C TYR A 3 13.12 19.66 11.49
N CYS A 4 13.80 20.75 11.18
CA CYS A 4 13.44 21.64 10.08
C CYS A 4 14.33 21.35 8.88
N PHE A 5 13.73 21.32 7.68
CA PHE A 5 14.47 21.30 6.43
C PHE A 5 13.61 21.87 5.31
N ASN A 6 14.10 22.91 4.64
CA ASN A 6 13.35 23.65 3.63
C ASN A 6 11.98 24.12 4.18
N ALA A 7 10.88 23.78 3.49
CA ALA A 7 9.52 24.09 3.89
C ALA A 7 8.94 23.10 4.93
N PHE A 8 9.70 22.07 5.32
CA PHE A 8 9.20 20.97 6.13
C PHE A 8 9.63 21.08 7.58
N VAL A 9 8.71 20.72 8.48
CA VAL A 9 8.96 20.59 9.92
C VAL A 9 8.47 19.23 10.37
N LEU A 10 9.40 18.36 10.78
CA LEU A 10 9.13 17.06 11.36
C LEU A 10 9.17 17.17 12.89
N ASP A 11 8.04 16.92 13.52
CA ASP A 11 7.93 16.80 14.98
C ASP A 11 7.79 15.32 15.35
N THR A 12 8.88 14.76 15.87
CA THR A 12 8.95 13.35 16.26
C THR A 12 8.22 13.05 17.57
N GLN A 13 7.97 14.08 18.41
CA GLN A 13 7.24 13.91 19.68
C GLN A 13 5.74 13.85 19.43
N ASN A 14 5.21 14.80 18.66
CA ASN A 14 3.78 14.87 18.37
C ASN A 14 3.36 14.03 17.16
N ARG A 15 4.32 13.34 16.51
CA ARG A 15 4.10 12.53 15.31
C ARG A 15 3.36 13.34 14.24
N THR A 16 3.93 14.48 13.91
CA THR A 16 3.38 15.38 12.89
C THR A 16 4.43 15.86 11.92
N LEU A 17 4.04 15.96 10.65
CA LEU A 17 4.82 16.56 9.58
C LEU A 17 4.09 17.79 9.07
N PHE A 18 4.79 18.91 8.93
CA PHE A 18 4.27 20.14 8.34
C PHE A 18 5.02 20.45 7.05
N CYS A 19 4.33 21.07 6.10
CA CYS A 19 4.90 21.72 4.91
C CYS A 19 4.30 23.12 4.80
N ASN A 20 5.13 24.17 4.70
CA ASN A 20 4.67 25.58 4.64
C ASN A 20 3.68 25.94 5.76
N ASN A 21 3.94 25.49 6.99
CA ASN A 21 3.07 25.69 8.16
C ASN A 21 1.68 24.99 8.07
N GLN A 22 1.44 24.15 7.06
CA GLN A 22 0.26 23.30 6.94
C GLN A 22 0.59 21.85 7.32
N ARG A 23 -0.28 21.22 8.12
CA ARG A 23 -0.09 19.82 8.53
C ARG A 23 -0.28 18.90 7.34
N LEU A 24 0.74 18.09 7.03
CA LEU A 24 0.68 17.05 6.02
C LEU A 24 0.02 15.81 6.64
N HIS A 25 -1.01 15.28 6.01
CA HIS A 25 -1.65 14.05 6.46
C HIS A 25 -0.86 12.83 5.95
N CYS A 26 -0.17 12.14 6.84
CA CYS A 26 0.60 10.94 6.51
C CYS A 26 0.46 9.86 7.59
N ASP A 27 0.78 8.62 7.21
CA ASP A 27 0.87 7.50 8.16
C ASP A 27 1.99 7.77 9.18
N GLU A 28 1.75 7.45 10.44
CA GLU A 28 2.72 7.59 11.54
C GLU A 28 4.06 6.89 11.23
N ARG A 29 4.01 5.78 10.49
CA ARG A 29 5.21 5.02 10.08
C ARG A 29 6.17 5.85 9.24
N VAL A 30 5.68 6.82 8.47
CA VAL A 30 6.53 7.76 7.72
C VAL A 30 7.39 8.58 8.69
N ILE A 31 6.81 8.98 9.82
CA ILE A 31 7.47 9.81 10.82
C ILE A 31 8.50 8.97 11.58
N LEU A 32 8.14 7.74 11.96
CA LEU A 32 9.07 6.78 12.59
C LEU A 32 10.25 6.46 11.67
N LEU A 33 9.99 6.23 10.39
CA LEU A 33 11.04 6.02 9.38
C LEU A 33 11.99 7.21 9.30
N LEU A 34 11.46 8.43 9.18
CA LEU A 34 12.30 9.63 9.05
C LEU A 34 13.12 9.90 10.31
N ALA A 35 12.51 9.74 11.50
CA ALA A 35 13.21 9.86 12.76
C ALA A 35 14.41 8.90 12.83
N GLN A 36 14.18 7.63 12.50
CA GLN A 36 15.22 6.60 12.53
C GLN A 36 16.35 6.89 11.52
N LEU A 37 16.02 7.36 10.31
CA LEU A 37 17.02 7.70 9.29
C LEU A 37 17.82 8.98 9.64
N ILE A 38 17.20 9.94 10.34
CA ILE A 38 17.87 11.15 10.82
C ILE A 38 18.85 10.77 11.95
N ASP A 39 18.39 10.00 12.94
CA ASP A 39 19.19 9.63 14.10
C ASP A 39 20.37 8.72 13.72
N ALA A 40 20.20 7.86 12.70
CA ALA A 40 21.27 6.98 12.22
C ALA A 40 22.28 7.66 11.27
N TYR A 41 21.99 8.87 10.75
CA TYR A 41 22.87 9.52 9.78
C TYR A 41 24.22 9.92 10.42
N PRO A 42 25.39 9.67 9.78
CA PRO A 42 25.62 9.35 8.36
C PRO A 42 25.60 7.87 7.99
N ALA A 43 25.36 6.99 8.96
CA ALA A 43 25.23 5.55 8.71
C ALA A 43 23.92 5.23 7.97
N HIS A 44 23.77 3.96 7.60
CA HIS A 44 22.56 3.45 6.96
C HIS A 44 21.81 2.55 7.92
N CYS A 45 20.49 2.49 7.75
CA CYS A 45 19.65 1.50 8.39
C CYS A 45 19.45 0.35 7.41
N ASP A 46 19.77 -0.87 7.85
CA ASP A 46 19.40 -2.06 7.10
C ASP A 46 17.89 -2.32 7.19
N GLN A 47 17.42 -3.23 6.34
CA GLN A 47 16.00 -3.53 6.20
C GLN A 47 15.41 -4.23 7.43
N ALA A 48 16.20 -5.05 8.14
CA ALA A 48 15.75 -5.77 9.32
C ALA A 48 15.53 -4.82 10.50
N CYS A 49 16.47 -3.90 10.74
CA CYS A 49 16.38 -2.86 11.75
C CYS A 49 15.16 -1.96 11.53
N LEU A 50 14.89 -1.57 10.28
CA LEU A 50 13.71 -0.75 9.96
C LEU A 50 12.39 -1.50 10.18
N LEU A 51 12.33 -2.81 9.91
CA LEU A 51 11.13 -3.61 10.17
C LEU A 51 10.82 -3.66 11.67
N GLU A 52 11.83 -3.98 12.48
CA GLU A 52 11.69 -4.11 13.94
C GLU A 52 11.24 -2.80 14.59
N HIS A 53 11.80 -1.66 14.16
CA HIS A 53 11.52 -0.37 14.77
C HIS A 53 10.16 0.24 14.33
N ILE A 54 9.80 0.09 13.06
CA ILE A 54 8.58 0.72 12.49
C ILE A 54 7.33 -0.15 12.73
N TRP A 55 7.50 -1.47 12.79
CA TRP A 55 6.42 -2.44 13.00
C TRP A 55 6.68 -3.30 14.25
N PRO A 56 6.77 -2.69 15.44
CA PRO A 56 6.98 -3.46 16.66
C PRO A 56 5.84 -4.46 16.84
N ASN A 57 6.18 -5.72 17.14
CA ASN A 57 5.22 -6.81 17.36
C ASN A 57 4.27 -7.10 16.19
N THR A 58 4.64 -6.70 14.96
CA THR A 58 3.83 -6.97 13.77
C THR A 58 4.66 -7.70 12.71
N VAL A 59 4.18 -8.85 12.25
CA VAL A 59 4.85 -9.62 11.19
C VAL A 59 4.56 -8.96 9.84
N VAL A 60 5.56 -8.30 9.27
CA VAL A 60 5.49 -7.64 7.96
C VAL A 60 6.62 -8.12 7.06
N SER A 61 6.37 -8.21 5.76
CA SER A 61 7.39 -8.64 4.80
C SER A 61 8.46 -7.56 4.62
N SER A 62 9.65 -7.95 4.18
CA SER A 62 10.74 -7.02 3.90
C SER A 62 10.32 -5.92 2.91
N TRP A 63 9.41 -6.22 1.98
CA TRP A 63 8.90 -5.23 1.02
C TRP A 63 8.10 -4.08 1.65
N SER A 64 7.56 -4.24 2.87
CA SER A 64 6.86 -3.15 3.58
C SER A 64 7.76 -1.92 3.80
N VAL A 65 9.05 -2.14 4.11
CA VAL A 65 10.03 -1.04 4.20
C VAL A 65 10.21 -0.39 2.83
N ALA A 66 10.40 -1.19 1.77
CA ALA A 66 10.61 -0.66 0.42
C ALA A 66 9.41 0.18 -0.07
N ARG A 67 8.19 -0.26 0.23
CA ARG A 67 6.96 0.49 -0.05
C ARG A 67 6.89 1.78 0.76
N LEU A 68 7.11 1.72 2.08
CA LEU A 68 7.09 2.89 2.94
C LEU A 68 8.11 3.95 2.48
N ILE A 69 9.30 3.53 2.04
CA ILE A 69 10.32 4.41 1.46
C ILE A 69 9.81 5.07 0.17
N SER A 70 9.17 4.29 -0.72
CA SER A 70 8.61 4.78 -1.98
C SER A 70 7.48 5.80 -1.74
N ASP A 71 6.54 5.46 -0.87
CA ASP A 71 5.40 6.32 -0.52
C ASP A 71 5.89 7.61 0.17
N THR A 72 6.92 7.51 1.03
CA THR A 72 7.57 8.67 1.63
C THR A 72 8.19 9.57 0.58
N ARG A 73 8.94 9.04 -0.40
CA ARG A 73 9.51 9.87 -1.48
C ARG A 73 8.44 10.61 -2.27
N LYS A 74 7.39 9.91 -2.69
CA LYS A 74 6.25 10.50 -3.41
C LYS A 74 5.55 11.59 -2.61
N LEU A 75 5.38 11.39 -1.31
CA LEU A 75 4.77 12.37 -0.42
C LEU A 75 5.53 13.71 -0.42
N PHE A 76 6.87 13.66 -0.32
CA PHE A 76 7.70 14.86 -0.33
C PHE A 76 7.83 15.48 -1.72
N GLU A 77 7.92 14.66 -2.77
CA GLU A 77 7.91 15.12 -4.17
C GLU A 77 6.62 15.86 -4.50
N ALA A 78 5.45 15.30 -4.13
CA ALA A 78 4.15 15.94 -4.32
C ALA A 78 4.00 17.23 -3.52
N ALA A 79 4.65 17.32 -2.35
CA ALA A 79 4.72 18.52 -1.53
C ALA A 79 5.77 19.55 -2.02
N GLY A 80 6.44 19.29 -3.15
CA GLY A 80 7.34 20.25 -3.82
C GLY A 80 8.82 20.10 -3.50
N LEU A 81 9.25 19.03 -2.81
CA LEU A 81 10.67 18.78 -2.55
C LEU A 81 11.36 18.26 -3.83
N LYS A 82 12.32 19.02 -4.34
CA LYS A 82 13.06 18.69 -5.59
C LYS A 82 14.28 17.80 -5.41
N VAL A 83 14.72 17.61 -4.16
CA VAL A 83 15.87 16.77 -3.82
C VAL A 83 15.39 15.46 -3.19
N PRO A 84 16.06 14.33 -3.44
CA PRO A 84 15.65 13.06 -2.86
C PRO A 84 15.80 13.12 -1.33
N ILE A 85 14.76 12.77 -0.59
CA ILE A 85 14.80 12.77 0.87
C ILE A 85 15.55 11.56 1.44
N ILE A 86 15.44 10.41 0.77
CA ILE A 86 16.01 9.13 1.23
C ILE A 86 16.86 8.54 0.10
N GLN A 87 18.09 8.14 0.41
CA GLN A 87 19.00 7.47 -0.51
C GLN A 87 18.98 5.95 -0.30
N THR A 88 18.84 5.20 -1.39
CA THR A 88 19.01 3.74 -1.38
C THR A 88 20.50 3.38 -1.51
N LEU A 89 21.01 2.56 -0.60
CA LEU A 89 22.33 1.94 -0.71
C LEU A 89 22.13 0.48 -1.12
N HIS A 90 22.41 0.16 -2.38
CA HIS A 90 22.18 -1.18 -2.92
C HIS A 90 22.88 -2.26 -2.05
N GLY A 91 22.12 -3.29 -1.66
CA GLY A 91 22.59 -4.39 -0.80
C GLY A 91 22.85 -4.03 0.67
N ARG A 92 22.66 -2.77 1.09
CA ARG A 92 22.93 -2.31 2.46
C ARG A 92 21.71 -1.76 3.19
N GLY A 93 20.79 -1.12 2.47
CA GLY A 93 19.56 -0.57 3.05
C GLY A 93 19.35 0.90 2.66
N TYR A 94 18.91 1.71 3.61
CA TYR A 94 18.48 3.09 3.35
C TYR A 94 19.15 4.06 4.31
N ARG A 95 19.40 5.28 3.82
CA ARG A 95 19.90 6.37 4.65
C ARG A 95 19.21 7.68 4.27
N LEU A 96 19.26 8.66 5.17
CA LEU A 96 18.87 10.02 4.83
C LEU A 96 19.78 10.56 3.72
N SER A 97 19.21 11.31 2.79
CA SER A 97 19.99 11.94 1.73
C SER A 97 21.00 12.94 2.30
N PRO A 98 22.27 12.95 1.83
CA PRO A 98 23.28 13.90 2.30
C PRO A 98 22.86 15.37 2.15
N ASP A 99 22.10 15.70 1.10
CA ASP A 99 21.61 17.05 0.85
C ASP A 99 20.64 17.51 1.95
N ILE A 100 19.69 16.64 2.31
CA ILE A 100 18.75 16.89 3.41
C ILE A 100 19.48 16.92 4.76
N ALA A 101 20.41 16.00 4.99
CA ALA A 101 21.20 15.98 6.21
C ALA A 101 22.07 17.23 6.40
N ALA A 102 22.53 17.85 5.30
CA ALA A 102 23.23 19.12 5.34
C ALA A 102 22.28 20.27 5.74
N ILE A 103 21.07 20.31 5.17
CA ILE A 103 20.04 21.32 5.47
C ILE A 103 19.59 21.22 6.94
N ILE A 104 19.30 20.00 7.42
CA ILE A 104 18.90 19.80 8.82
C ILE A 104 20.01 20.28 9.78
N ARG A 105 21.29 20.03 9.43
CA ARG A 105 22.41 20.49 10.25
C ARG A 105 22.60 22.00 10.16
N SER A 106 22.42 22.64 9.00
CA SER A 106 22.49 24.11 8.90
C SER A 106 21.38 24.78 9.70
N ASP A 107 20.17 24.23 9.68
CA ASP A 107 19.03 24.75 10.43
C ASP A 107 19.20 24.51 11.94
N ALA A 108 19.74 23.35 12.34
CA ALA A 108 20.08 23.07 13.74
C ALA A 108 21.19 23.99 14.26
N VAL A 109 22.18 24.31 13.44
CA VAL A 109 23.27 25.23 13.77
C VAL A 109 22.76 26.67 13.82
N ALA A 110 21.94 27.11 12.86
CA ALA A 110 21.29 28.43 12.89
C ALA A 110 20.39 28.60 14.12
N ASN A 111 19.63 27.58 14.49
CA ASN A 111 18.80 27.58 15.70
C ASN A 111 19.62 27.47 16.99
N SER A 112 20.79 26.82 16.97
CA SER A 112 21.72 26.77 18.12
C SER A 112 22.45 28.10 18.32
N PHE A 113 22.72 28.86 17.24
CA PHE A 113 23.25 30.22 17.32
C PHE A 113 22.18 31.24 17.74
N ALA A 114 20.91 31.06 17.32
CA ALA A 114 19.79 31.88 17.80
C ALA A 114 19.42 31.58 19.28
N ALA A 115 19.76 30.39 19.79
CA ALA A 115 19.51 30.00 21.18
C ALA A 115 20.55 30.55 22.17
N GLN A 116 21.58 31.28 21.73
CA GLN A 116 22.56 31.94 22.62
C GLN A 116 22.27 33.41 22.92
N ASP A 117 21.30 34.05 22.25
CA ASP A 117 20.95 35.46 22.48
C ASP A 117 19.49 35.64 22.94
N ILE A 118 19.05 34.96 24.00
CA ILE A 118 17.84 35.36 24.73
C ILE A 118 18.02 35.14 26.24
N VAL A 119 18.57 36.16 26.92
CA VAL A 119 18.34 36.44 28.35
C VAL A 119 17.98 37.92 28.50
N SER A 120 16.76 38.17 29.00
CA SER A 120 16.19 39.43 29.49
C SER A 120 16.08 40.57 28.46
N ASP A 121 14.98 41.30 28.35
CA ASP A 121 14.24 41.87 29.47
C ASP A 121 12.79 42.24 29.11
N LYS A 122 11.99 42.35 30.17
CA LYS A 122 10.60 42.76 30.20
C LYS A 122 10.41 44.24 29.84
N ALA A 123 9.15 44.54 29.49
CA ALA A 123 8.38 45.71 29.91
C ALA A 123 8.50 47.04 29.12
N THR A 124 7.40 47.31 28.40
CA THR A 124 6.52 48.50 28.56
C THR A 124 6.89 49.80 27.83
N SER A 125 5.96 50.17 26.95
CA SER A 125 5.31 51.49 26.84
C SER A 125 5.66 52.42 25.68
N ALA A 126 4.57 52.81 25.02
CA ALA A 126 4.21 54.17 24.59
C ALA A 126 4.69 54.69 23.21
N ALA A 127 3.64 54.89 22.39
CA ALA A 127 3.26 56.15 21.75
C ALA A 127 3.89 56.54 20.40
N ASN A 128 3.00 56.53 19.39
CA ASN A 128 2.76 57.57 18.36
C ASN A 128 3.90 57.79 17.32
N THR A 129 3.68 57.94 16.02
CA THR A 129 2.64 58.68 15.28
C THR A 129 2.55 58.20 13.82
N ASN A 130 1.33 58.19 13.28
CA ASN A 130 0.90 58.44 11.90
C ASN A 130 1.93 58.41 10.76
N THR A 131 1.63 57.71 9.66
CA THR A 131 1.12 58.36 8.43
C THR A 131 0.76 57.38 7.31
N LEU A 132 -0.46 57.58 6.78
CA LEU A 132 -0.91 57.46 5.38
C LEU A 132 -0.99 56.08 4.70
N GLN A 133 -2.24 55.57 4.65
CA GLN A 133 -2.76 54.70 3.57
C GLN A 133 -2.77 55.45 2.22
N PRO A 134 -2.83 54.71 1.10
CA PRO A 134 -4.12 54.67 0.42
C PRO A 134 -4.60 53.25 0.08
N ALA A 135 -5.91 53.19 -0.12
CA ALA A 135 -6.75 52.01 -0.30
C ALA A 135 -6.56 51.28 -1.65
N GLN A 136 -6.66 49.94 -1.64
CA GLN A 136 -6.97 49.13 -2.81
C GLN A 136 -7.93 47.97 -2.46
N LYS A 137 -8.85 47.71 -3.40
CA LYS A 137 -10.21 47.17 -3.23
C LYS A 137 -10.24 45.64 -3.07
N LYS A 138 -11.12 45.11 -2.23
CA LYS A 138 -11.46 43.67 -2.13
C LYS A 138 -12.57 43.31 -3.13
N PRO A 139 -12.50 42.20 -3.87
CA PRO A 139 -13.63 41.72 -4.67
C PRO A 139 -14.64 41.00 -3.75
N TYR A 140 -15.91 41.40 -3.86
CA TYR A 140 -17.03 40.75 -3.21
C TYR A 140 -17.47 39.54 -4.05
N PHE A 141 -17.24 38.32 -3.58
CA PHE A 141 -17.96 37.13 -4.08
C PHE A 141 -19.28 37.02 -3.29
N THR A 142 -20.41 37.13 -3.99
CA THR A 142 -21.74 37.02 -3.39
C THR A 142 -22.01 35.57 -2.96
N LEU A 143 -22.54 35.41 -1.75
CA LEU A 143 -22.80 34.12 -1.08
C LEU A 143 -23.70 33.08 -1.82
N PRO A 144 -24.60 33.39 -2.77
CA PRO A 144 -25.49 32.35 -3.32
C PRO A 144 -24.82 31.44 -4.38
N GLY A 145 -23.70 31.85 -4.99
CA GLY A 145 -23.01 31.04 -6.01
C GLY A 145 -22.26 29.83 -5.44
N LEU A 146 -21.70 29.95 -4.23
CA LEU A 146 -20.92 28.88 -3.60
C LEU A 146 -21.77 27.71 -3.12
N VAL A 147 -23.02 27.98 -2.71
CA VAL A 147 -23.96 26.93 -2.28
C VAL A 147 -24.39 26.05 -3.45
N LEU A 148 -24.59 26.65 -4.64
CA LEU A 148 -24.98 25.89 -5.84
C LEU A 148 -23.84 24.98 -6.32
N ILE A 149 -22.59 25.45 -6.26
CA ILE A 149 -21.39 24.66 -6.60
C ILE A 149 -21.20 23.51 -5.60
N ALA A 150 -21.46 23.72 -4.32
CA ALA A 150 -21.40 22.67 -3.30
C ALA A 150 -22.47 21.58 -3.51
N ILE A 151 -23.68 21.95 -3.91
CA ILE A 151 -24.76 20.98 -4.19
C ILE A 151 -24.47 20.20 -5.48
N LEU A 152 -24.02 20.88 -6.54
CA LEU A 152 -23.64 20.22 -7.81
C LEU A 152 -22.46 19.27 -7.62
N SER A 153 -21.45 19.65 -6.85
CA SER A 153 -20.31 18.77 -6.54
C SER A 153 -20.71 17.58 -5.68
N SER A 154 -21.60 17.76 -4.70
CA SER A 154 -22.17 16.65 -3.92
C SER A 154 -22.97 15.69 -4.79
N ALA A 155 -23.75 16.19 -5.76
CA ALA A 155 -24.55 15.35 -6.64
C ALA A 155 -23.67 14.58 -7.64
N VAL A 156 -22.64 15.21 -8.20
CA VAL A 156 -21.65 14.54 -9.05
C VAL A 156 -20.84 13.54 -8.25
N PHE A 157 -20.41 13.89 -7.03
CA PHE A 157 -19.73 12.95 -6.14
C PHE A 157 -20.62 11.76 -5.80
N ALA A 158 -21.89 11.99 -5.44
CA ALA A 158 -22.86 10.91 -5.20
C ALA A 158 -23.06 10.05 -6.46
N LEU A 159 -23.15 10.64 -7.65
CA LEU A 159 -23.33 9.90 -8.90
C LEU A 159 -22.09 9.05 -9.25
N LEU A 160 -20.89 9.60 -9.06
CA LEU A 160 -19.63 8.87 -9.20
C LEU A 160 -19.53 7.74 -8.15
N PHE A 161 -19.91 8.01 -6.90
CA PHE A 161 -19.91 7.03 -5.81
C PHE A 161 -20.95 5.92 -6.00
N TYR A 162 -22.17 6.26 -6.45
CA TYR A 162 -23.23 5.30 -6.79
C TYR A 162 -22.79 4.37 -7.93
N SER A 163 -22.15 4.92 -8.97
CA SER A 163 -21.59 4.11 -10.07
C SER A 163 -20.46 3.17 -9.63
N GLN A 164 -19.80 3.47 -8.51
CA GLN A 164 -18.79 2.61 -7.90
C GLN A 164 -19.41 1.52 -7.01
N ILE A 165 -20.57 1.79 -6.39
CA ILE A 165 -21.31 0.81 -5.56
C ILE A 165 -21.92 -0.30 -6.43
N GLU A 166 -22.48 0.01 -7.60
CA GLU A 166 -23.06 -1.02 -8.50
C GLU A 166 -22.03 -2.01 -9.08
N ARG A 167 -20.72 -1.73 -8.99
CA ARG A 167 -19.67 -2.69 -9.39
C ARG A 167 -19.44 -3.80 -8.36
N ASN A 168 -19.84 -3.58 -7.12
CA ASN A 168 -19.85 -4.63 -6.12
C ASN A 168 -21.17 -5.38 -6.31
N GLY A 169 -21.10 -6.55 -6.94
CA GLY A 169 -22.26 -7.43 -7.11
C GLY A 169 -23.02 -7.67 -5.79
N PRO A 170 -24.24 -8.23 -5.86
CA PRO A 170 -25.07 -8.43 -4.68
C PRO A 170 -24.29 -9.10 -3.55
N LEU A 171 -24.48 -8.61 -2.32
CA LEU A 171 -23.89 -9.20 -1.13
C LEU A 171 -24.36 -10.66 -0.99
N VAL A 172 -23.52 -11.61 -1.38
CA VAL A 172 -23.77 -13.04 -1.22
C VAL A 172 -23.56 -13.38 0.26
N LEU A 173 -24.66 -13.44 1.01
CA LEU A 173 -24.65 -13.61 2.48
C LEU A 173 -24.24 -15.02 2.94
N ALA A 174 -24.23 -16.01 2.05
CA ALA A 174 -23.75 -17.36 2.31
C ALA A 174 -23.44 -18.06 0.98
N GLU A 175 -22.43 -18.93 0.99
CA GLU A 175 -22.19 -19.86 -0.10
C GLU A 175 -23.43 -20.76 -0.29
N PRO A 176 -23.85 -21.04 -1.54
CA PRO A 176 -24.94 -21.98 -1.79
C PRO A 176 -24.65 -23.34 -1.14
N HIS A 177 -25.63 -23.92 -0.44
CA HIS A 177 -25.47 -25.22 0.22
C HIS A 177 -25.16 -26.41 -0.73
N ASN A 178 -25.16 -26.18 -2.04
CA ASN A 178 -24.92 -27.19 -3.07
C ASN A 178 -23.53 -27.09 -3.70
N VAL A 179 -22.61 -26.30 -3.14
CA VAL A 179 -21.23 -26.23 -3.64
C VAL A 179 -20.53 -27.57 -3.43
N LYS A 180 -19.94 -28.09 -4.52
CA LYS A 180 -19.24 -29.37 -4.58
C LYS A 180 -17.73 -29.25 -4.32
N ALA A 181 -17.15 -28.08 -4.58
CA ALA A 181 -15.74 -27.81 -4.32
C ALA A 181 -15.51 -26.30 -4.17
N ARG A 182 -14.49 -25.93 -3.41
CA ARG A 182 -14.07 -24.55 -3.17
C ARG A 182 -12.71 -24.27 -3.78
N ILE A 183 -12.65 -23.24 -4.60
CA ILE A 183 -11.42 -22.77 -5.24
C ILE A 183 -11.09 -21.38 -4.75
N LEU A 184 -9.85 -21.20 -4.27
CA LEU A 184 -9.28 -19.88 -4.04
C LEU A 184 -8.55 -19.42 -5.31
N TRP A 185 -9.00 -18.33 -5.91
CA TRP A 185 -8.37 -17.74 -7.10
C TRP A 185 -7.66 -16.43 -6.73
N VAL A 186 -6.34 -16.42 -6.89
CA VAL A 186 -5.48 -15.27 -6.55
C VAL A 186 -5.04 -14.55 -7.82
N ASP A 187 -5.67 -13.40 -8.09
CA ASP A 187 -5.50 -12.61 -9.31
C ASP A 187 -5.83 -11.14 -8.99
N ASP A 188 -4.96 -10.20 -9.36
CA ASP A 188 -5.16 -8.77 -9.12
C ASP A 188 -6.19 -8.12 -10.08
N HIS A 189 -6.52 -8.82 -11.16
CA HIS A 189 -7.52 -8.48 -12.18
C HIS A 189 -8.61 -9.56 -12.32
N PRO A 190 -9.39 -9.87 -11.26
CA PRO A 190 -10.41 -10.91 -11.29
C PRO A 190 -11.56 -10.66 -12.28
N GLU A 191 -11.67 -9.42 -12.80
CA GLU A 191 -12.53 -9.07 -13.93
C GLU A 191 -12.19 -9.83 -15.21
N ASN A 192 -10.92 -10.18 -15.42
CA ASN A 192 -10.47 -10.87 -16.63
C ASN A 192 -10.92 -12.34 -16.66
N ASN A 193 -11.22 -12.92 -15.49
CA ASN A 193 -11.50 -14.34 -15.34
C ASN A 193 -13.01 -14.61 -15.21
N GLN A 194 -13.85 -13.68 -15.64
CA GLN A 194 -15.31 -13.77 -15.42
C GLN A 194 -15.92 -14.99 -16.12
N ALA A 195 -15.46 -15.33 -17.33
CA ALA A 195 -15.99 -16.46 -18.08
C ALA A 195 -15.67 -17.80 -17.38
N GLU A 196 -14.44 -17.97 -16.94
CA GLU A 196 -13.96 -19.13 -16.20
C GLU A 196 -14.70 -19.27 -14.86
N ARG A 197 -14.88 -18.17 -14.13
CA ARG A 197 -15.65 -18.18 -12.88
C ARG A 197 -17.08 -18.60 -13.10
N GLN A 198 -17.76 -18.03 -14.10
CA GLN A 198 -19.14 -18.40 -14.42
C GLN A 198 -19.25 -19.88 -14.82
N PHE A 199 -18.29 -20.41 -15.57
CA PHE A 199 -18.26 -21.83 -15.91
C PHE A 199 -18.14 -22.71 -14.66
N LEU A 200 -17.20 -22.40 -13.77
CA LEU A 200 -16.99 -23.16 -12.52
C LEU A 200 -18.22 -23.08 -11.60
N GLU A 201 -18.82 -21.90 -11.47
CA GLU A 201 -20.05 -21.68 -10.68
C GLU A 201 -21.24 -22.48 -11.22
N GLN A 202 -21.41 -22.58 -12.55
CA GLN A 202 -22.43 -23.45 -13.17
C GLN A 202 -22.22 -24.93 -12.84
N LYS A 203 -20.98 -25.35 -12.60
CA LYS A 203 -20.63 -26.69 -12.11
C LYS A 203 -20.75 -26.84 -10.60
N LYS A 204 -21.31 -25.82 -9.91
CA LYS A 204 -21.44 -25.74 -8.46
C LYS A 204 -20.09 -25.74 -7.74
N ILE A 205 -19.07 -25.13 -8.33
CA ILE A 205 -17.82 -24.82 -7.62
C ILE A 205 -17.92 -23.39 -7.08
N GLY A 206 -17.65 -23.22 -5.79
CA GLY A 206 -17.50 -21.90 -5.17
C GLY A 206 -16.13 -21.32 -5.52
N VAL A 207 -16.11 -20.19 -6.23
CA VAL A 207 -14.87 -19.48 -6.58
C VAL A 207 -14.70 -18.24 -5.72
N TYR A 208 -13.65 -18.22 -4.91
CA TYR A 208 -13.32 -17.14 -4.01
C TYR A 208 -12.14 -16.38 -4.55
N THR A 209 -12.34 -15.12 -4.92
CA THR A 209 -11.28 -14.30 -5.51
C THR A 209 -10.58 -13.47 -4.46
N THR A 210 -9.27 -13.30 -4.62
CA THR A 210 -8.49 -12.34 -3.85
C THR A 210 -7.40 -11.71 -4.71
N LYS A 211 -7.13 -10.43 -4.47
CA LYS A 211 -6.24 -9.62 -5.32
C LYS A 211 -4.78 -9.68 -4.90
N THR A 212 -4.48 -10.18 -3.70
CA THR A 212 -3.13 -10.12 -3.15
C THR A 212 -2.70 -11.46 -2.56
N SER A 213 -1.39 -11.73 -2.61
CA SER A 213 -0.79 -12.91 -1.98
C SER A 213 -1.01 -12.94 -0.46
N SER A 214 -1.02 -11.78 0.20
CA SER A 214 -1.22 -11.67 1.65
C SER A 214 -2.64 -12.04 2.07
N ASP A 215 -3.63 -11.59 1.31
CA ASP A 215 -5.02 -11.92 1.57
C ASP A 215 -5.28 -13.41 1.31
N ALA A 216 -4.67 -13.97 0.26
CA ALA A 216 -4.71 -15.41 -0.01
C ALA A 216 -4.16 -16.22 1.17
N LEU A 217 -2.98 -15.87 1.67
CA LEU A 217 -2.36 -16.54 2.83
C LEU A 217 -3.20 -16.39 4.11
N THR A 218 -3.89 -15.25 4.28
CA THR A 218 -4.82 -15.04 5.39
C THR A 218 -6.03 -15.95 5.27
N LEU A 219 -6.67 -16.01 4.10
CA LEU A 219 -7.81 -16.88 3.83
C LEU A 219 -7.46 -18.36 4.00
N LEU A 220 -6.30 -18.79 3.53
CA LEU A 220 -5.81 -20.16 3.71
C LEU A 220 -5.52 -20.53 5.17
N SER A 221 -5.38 -19.54 6.06
CA SER A 221 -5.24 -19.77 7.51
C SER A 221 -6.60 -19.89 8.20
N LEU A 222 -7.68 -19.46 7.55
CA LEU A 222 -9.03 -19.39 8.12
C LEU A 222 -9.98 -20.43 7.51
N TYR A 223 -9.76 -20.81 6.25
CA TYR A 223 -10.65 -21.67 5.48
C TYR A 223 -9.86 -22.72 4.70
N SER A 224 -10.50 -23.87 4.50
CA SER A 224 -10.00 -24.94 3.62
C SER A 224 -10.54 -24.76 2.21
N TYR A 225 -9.68 -25.03 1.22
CA TYR A 225 -9.99 -25.02 -0.20
C TYR A 225 -9.50 -26.32 -0.84
N ASP A 226 -10.21 -26.77 -1.87
CA ASP A 226 -9.89 -28.00 -2.62
C ASP A 226 -8.81 -27.74 -3.68
N ALA A 227 -8.73 -26.51 -4.18
CA ALA A 227 -7.65 -26.06 -5.05
C ALA A 227 -7.39 -24.55 -4.94
N ILE A 228 -6.19 -24.17 -5.35
CA ILE A 228 -5.75 -22.79 -5.45
C ILE A 228 -5.37 -22.53 -6.90
N ILE A 229 -5.89 -21.44 -7.47
CA ILE A 229 -5.45 -20.91 -8.77
C ILE A 229 -4.70 -19.62 -8.48
N THR A 230 -3.54 -19.42 -9.10
CA THR A 230 -2.78 -18.17 -8.99
C THR A 230 -2.33 -17.69 -10.35
N ASP A 231 -2.48 -16.40 -10.61
CA ASP A 231 -1.74 -15.75 -11.71
C ASP A 231 -0.25 -15.66 -11.34
N MET A 232 0.60 -15.57 -12.37
CA MET A 232 2.04 -15.41 -12.28
C MET A 232 2.44 -14.04 -11.74
N GLY A 233 1.88 -12.99 -12.35
CA GLY A 233 2.13 -11.61 -12.00
C GLY A 233 1.04 -11.08 -11.08
N ARG A 234 1.39 -10.15 -10.19
CA ARG A 234 0.42 -9.29 -9.51
C ARG A 234 0.99 -7.89 -9.35
N GLY A 235 0.30 -6.89 -9.88
CA GLY A 235 0.71 -5.50 -9.89
C GLY A 235 2.08 -5.31 -10.51
N SER A 236 3.07 -4.97 -9.67
CA SER A 236 4.46 -4.76 -10.11
C SER A 236 5.38 -5.97 -9.90
N ASP A 237 4.85 -7.07 -9.34
CA ASP A 237 5.62 -8.27 -9.06
C ASP A 237 5.31 -9.38 -10.09
N PRO A 238 6.17 -9.59 -11.09
CA PRO A 238 5.95 -10.60 -12.13
C PRO A 238 6.13 -12.04 -11.64
N LEU A 239 6.60 -12.25 -10.41
CA LEU A 239 6.83 -13.57 -9.81
C LEU A 239 5.95 -13.80 -8.58
N ALA A 240 4.90 -12.99 -8.40
CA ALA A 240 4.02 -13.06 -7.25
C ALA A 240 3.42 -14.47 -7.07
N GLY A 241 3.02 -15.11 -8.17
CA GLY A 241 2.48 -16.46 -8.18
C GLY A 241 3.46 -17.49 -7.60
N LEU A 242 4.71 -17.49 -8.07
CA LEU A 242 5.75 -18.40 -7.55
C LEU A 242 6.02 -18.18 -6.06
N LYS A 243 6.15 -16.91 -5.64
CA LYS A 243 6.40 -16.56 -4.23
C LYS A 243 5.25 -17.01 -3.34
N LEU A 244 4.01 -16.88 -3.82
CA LEU A 244 2.85 -17.38 -3.10
C LEU A 244 2.89 -18.90 -2.97
N MET A 245 3.20 -19.63 -4.04
CA MET A 245 3.32 -21.10 -4.00
C MET A 245 4.35 -21.55 -2.97
N GLN A 246 5.54 -20.94 -2.99
CA GLN A 246 6.58 -21.19 -1.99
C GLN A 246 6.06 -20.94 -0.57
N ALA A 247 5.45 -19.79 -0.32
CA ALA A 247 4.94 -19.44 1.00
C ALA A 247 3.81 -20.37 1.50
N ILE A 248 2.98 -20.90 0.60
CA ILE A 248 1.94 -21.89 0.92
C ILE A 248 2.60 -23.21 1.36
N ARG A 249 3.60 -23.69 0.60
CA ARG A 249 4.30 -24.95 0.91
C ARG A 249 5.15 -24.86 2.17
N GLU A 250 5.81 -23.72 2.43
CA GLU A 250 6.56 -23.48 3.67
C GLU A 250 5.67 -23.51 4.92
N ARG A 251 4.37 -23.22 4.77
CA ARG A 251 3.36 -23.34 5.85
C ARG A 251 2.78 -24.75 5.99
N GLY A 252 3.25 -25.72 5.20
CA GLY A 252 2.76 -27.09 5.21
C GLY A 252 1.37 -27.26 4.60
N ILE A 253 0.89 -26.28 3.84
CA ILE A 253 -0.41 -26.36 3.17
C ILE A 253 -0.22 -27.16 1.87
N ASN A 254 -0.87 -28.33 1.79
CA ASN A 254 -0.73 -29.27 0.66
C ASN A 254 -1.85 -29.16 -0.38
N THR A 255 -2.73 -28.17 -0.26
CA THR A 255 -3.78 -27.92 -1.26
C THR A 255 -3.15 -27.83 -2.66
N PRO A 256 -3.72 -28.53 -3.68
CA PRO A 256 -3.27 -28.42 -5.07
C PRO A 256 -3.22 -26.97 -5.55
N ILE A 257 -2.13 -26.58 -6.20
CA ILE A 257 -1.97 -25.22 -6.74
C ILE A 257 -1.79 -25.29 -8.25
N TYR A 258 -2.59 -24.52 -8.97
CA TYR A 258 -2.53 -24.37 -10.42
C TYR A 258 -2.09 -22.96 -10.75
N LEU A 259 -1.04 -22.87 -11.57
CA LEU A 259 -0.57 -21.59 -12.09
C LEU A 259 -1.29 -21.31 -13.40
N TYR A 260 -2.05 -20.21 -13.47
CA TYR A 260 -2.75 -19.83 -14.68
C TYR A 260 -2.02 -18.67 -15.34
N THR A 261 -1.45 -18.88 -16.53
CA THR A 261 -0.64 -17.84 -17.21
C THR A 261 -0.56 -18.06 -18.72
N ILE A 262 -0.69 -16.96 -19.47
CA ILE A 262 -0.71 -16.96 -20.94
C ILE A 262 0.66 -17.23 -21.61
N MET A 263 1.77 -17.14 -20.88
CA MET A 263 3.11 -17.29 -21.48
C MET A 263 4.13 -17.99 -20.56
N PRO A 264 4.00 -19.30 -20.34
CA PRO A 264 4.97 -20.04 -19.55
C PRO A 264 6.24 -20.32 -20.36
N SER A 265 7.40 -19.84 -19.88
CA SER A 265 8.70 -20.31 -20.37
C SER A 265 9.05 -21.67 -19.76
N GLU A 266 9.93 -22.45 -20.39
CA GLU A 266 10.38 -23.74 -19.83
C GLU A 266 11.01 -23.58 -18.44
N ALA A 267 11.82 -22.53 -18.24
CA ALA A 267 12.38 -22.19 -16.94
C ALA A 267 11.31 -21.86 -15.90
N LEU A 268 10.17 -21.30 -16.32
CA LEU A 268 9.04 -21.02 -15.44
C LEU A 268 8.32 -22.31 -15.04
N ARG A 269 8.19 -23.25 -15.97
CA ARG A 269 7.60 -24.57 -15.70
C ARG A 269 8.41 -25.32 -14.65
N GLN A 270 9.73 -25.34 -14.82
CA GLN A 270 10.63 -25.96 -13.85
C GLN A 270 10.51 -25.30 -12.47
N LYS A 271 10.57 -23.97 -12.39
CA LYS A 271 10.45 -23.25 -11.11
C LYS A 271 9.10 -23.47 -10.44
N ALA A 272 8.01 -23.50 -11.19
CA ALA A 272 6.70 -23.75 -10.61
C ALA A 272 6.64 -25.16 -9.98
N GLN A 273 7.19 -26.17 -10.66
CA GLN A 273 7.28 -27.53 -10.12
C GLN A 273 8.17 -27.60 -8.88
N GLU A 274 9.34 -26.94 -8.89
CA GLU A 274 10.23 -26.84 -7.73
C GLU A 274 9.53 -26.19 -6.52
N HIS A 275 8.63 -25.24 -6.76
CA HIS A 275 7.83 -24.58 -5.73
C HIS A 275 6.49 -25.27 -5.43
N GLY A 276 6.28 -26.48 -5.95
CA GLY A 276 5.14 -27.34 -5.59
C GLY A 276 3.84 -27.03 -6.32
N ALA A 277 3.90 -26.41 -7.50
CA ALA A 277 2.75 -26.34 -8.41
C ALA A 277 2.33 -27.75 -8.84
N GLN A 278 1.02 -27.99 -8.84
CA GLN A 278 0.45 -29.23 -9.34
C GLN A 278 0.47 -29.23 -10.88
N ASP A 279 0.12 -28.11 -11.50
CA ASP A 279 0.23 -27.91 -12.94
C ASP A 279 0.23 -26.42 -13.34
N ILE A 280 0.44 -26.15 -14.62
CA ILE A 280 0.38 -24.84 -15.25
C ILE A 280 -0.63 -24.91 -16.40
N ALA A 281 -1.69 -24.11 -16.28
CA ALA A 281 -2.68 -23.94 -17.33
C ALA A 281 -2.41 -22.65 -18.10
N VAL A 282 -2.49 -22.74 -19.43
CA VAL A 282 -2.38 -21.58 -20.35
C VAL A 282 -3.75 -21.21 -20.87
N GLU A 283 -4.51 -22.23 -21.28
CA GLU A 283 -5.87 -22.08 -21.78
C GLU A 283 -6.88 -22.46 -20.69
N ALA A 284 -8.07 -21.86 -20.77
CA ALA A 284 -9.15 -22.15 -19.84
C ALA A 284 -9.56 -23.63 -19.85
N GLU A 285 -9.52 -24.29 -21.02
CA GLU A 285 -9.85 -25.72 -21.12
C GLU A 285 -8.87 -26.59 -20.32
N ASP A 286 -7.57 -26.30 -20.37
CA ASP A 286 -6.57 -27.02 -19.58
C ASP A 286 -6.83 -26.84 -18.08
N LEU A 287 -7.15 -25.61 -17.67
CA LEU A 287 -7.51 -25.31 -16.29
C LEU A 287 -8.74 -26.13 -15.86
N TYR A 288 -9.76 -26.23 -16.70
CA TYR A 288 -10.94 -27.03 -16.40
C TYR A 288 -10.61 -28.51 -16.28
N GLN A 289 -9.85 -29.09 -17.20
CA GLN A 289 -9.47 -30.51 -17.14
C GLN A 289 -8.75 -30.86 -15.84
N HIS A 290 -7.92 -29.95 -15.31
CA HIS A 290 -7.26 -30.13 -14.02
C HIS A 290 -8.19 -30.01 -12.82
N LEU A 291 -9.23 -29.16 -12.90
CA LEU A 291 -10.15 -28.89 -11.79
C LEU A 291 -11.37 -29.83 -11.75
N MET A 292 -11.83 -30.33 -12.89
CA MET A 292 -13.03 -31.18 -12.98
C MET A 292 -12.96 -32.47 -12.13
N PRO A 293 -11.80 -33.13 -11.95
CA PRO A 293 -11.70 -34.27 -11.05
C PRO A 293 -12.07 -33.94 -9.59
N LEU A 294 -11.84 -32.70 -9.14
CA LEU A 294 -12.22 -32.25 -7.79
C LEU A 294 -13.74 -32.25 -7.59
N ILE A 295 -14.51 -32.08 -8.67
CA ILE A 295 -15.98 -32.13 -8.65
C ILE A 295 -16.48 -33.57 -8.54
N ARG A 296 -15.80 -34.50 -9.21
CA ARG A 296 -16.22 -35.91 -9.26
C ARG A 296 -16.08 -36.61 -7.92
N TYR A 297 -15.04 -36.28 -7.14
CA TYR A 297 -14.87 -36.81 -5.79
C TYR A 297 -16.00 -36.41 -4.83
N ALA A 298 -16.65 -35.27 -5.04
CA ALA A 298 -17.77 -34.84 -4.21
C ALA A 298 -19.08 -35.62 -4.49
N ASP A 299 -19.24 -36.21 -5.68
CA ASP A 299 -20.41 -37.02 -6.02
C ASP A 299 -20.29 -38.49 -5.55
N GLU A 300 -19.07 -39.00 -5.34
CA GLU A 300 -18.80 -40.36 -4.86
C GLU A 300 -18.78 -40.49 -3.32
N GLY A 301 -18.96 -39.38 -2.59
CA GLY A 301 -18.96 -39.34 -1.12
C GLY A 301 -20.33 -39.53 -0.45
N VAL A 302 -21.35 -39.94 -1.20
CA VAL A 302 -22.70 -40.24 -0.68
C VAL A 302 -23.13 -41.62 -1.20
N GLU A 303 -22.64 -42.67 -0.56
CA GLU A 303 -23.33 -43.97 -0.48
C GLU A 303 -23.58 -44.32 0.99
#